data_AF-A0AAU6R3Q6-F1
#
_entry.id   AF-A0AAU6R3Q6-F1
#
_cell.length_a   1.000
_cell.length_b   1.000
_cell.length_c   1.000
_cell.angle_alpha   90.00
_cell.angle_beta   90.00
_cell.angle_gamma   90.00
#
_symmetry.space_group_name_H-M   'P 1'
#
loop_
_entity.id
_entity.type
_entity.pdbx_description
1 polymer ?
#
loop_
_entity_poly.entity_id
_entity_poly.type
_entity_poly.pdbx_seq_one_letter_code
_entity_poly.pdbx_strand_id
1 'polypeptide(L)'
;MIDEVYKREIVGTFKAMWFVQLKDRSVPIESRLNTFYREYYDTLLTRQWLRLFLCSSLEDLKMAPAYTNAVVTHALEIIVTETAHELGRGVPAEPAHLIEVGWLLHGAVSHLAIRRRIYSNDNTTPSDAVIAMHVRAFLTSAPALLPALEGS
;
A
#
# COMPACT_ATOMS: atom_id res chain seq x y z
N MET A 1 -0.51 -26.96 11.02
CA MET A 1 0.87 -26.52 11.32
C MET A 1 1.27 -25.31 10.49
N ILE A 2 1.04 -25.35 9.18
CA ILE A 2 1.29 -24.23 8.27
C ILE A 2 0.42 -22.97 8.62
N ASP A 3 -0.86 -23.14 8.96
CA ASP A 3 -1.79 -22.06 9.35
C ASP A 3 -1.40 -21.24 10.60
N GLU A 4 -0.75 -21.85 11.60
CA GLU A 4 -0.38 -21.14 12.84
C GLU A 4 0.89 -20.31 12.68
N VAL A 5 1.86 -20.80 11.89
CA VAL A 5 3.03 -20.01 11.46
C VAL A 5 2.54 -18.80 10.65
N TYR A 6 1.55 -18.99 9.78
CA TYR A 6 0.93 -17.91 9.00
C TYR A 6 0.29 -16.83 9.86
N LYS A 7 -0.59 -17.19 10.81
CA LYS A 7 -1.24 -16.20 11.69
C LYS A 7 -0.21 -15.37 12.47
N ARG A 8 0.86 -16.01 12.94
CA ARG A 8 1.87 -15.35 13.78
C ARG A 8 2.73 -14.35 12.99
N GLU A 9 3.11 -14.67 11.75
CA GLU A 9 3.87 -13.77 10.88
C GLU A 9 3.02 -12.59 10.35
N ILE A 10 1.72 -12.82 10.07
CA ILE A 10 0.80 -11.79 9.56
C ILE A 10 0.45 -10.77 10.65
N VAL A 11 0.09 -11.24 11.83
CA VAL A 11 -0.37 -10.39 12.94
C VAL A 11 0.79 -9.63 13.58
N GLY A 12 2.00 -10.19 13.58
CA GLY A 12 3.17 -9.58 14.23
C GLY A 12 3.83 -8.43 13.47
N THR A 13 3.58 -8.29 12.17
CA THR A 13 4.38 -7.39 11.31
C THR A 13 3.71 -6.04 11.05
N PHE A 14 2.39 -5.95 11.20
CA PHE A 14 1.68 -4.71 10.93
C PHE A 14 1.75 -3.73 12.10
N LYS A 15 2.30 -2.54 11.85
CA LYS A 15 2.46 -1.51 12.89
C LYS A 15 1.25 -0.57 12.89
N ALA A 16 0.46 -0.55 13.97
CA ALA A 16 -0.62 0.43 14.16
C ALA A 16 -0.17 1.89 13.95
N MET A 17 1.11 2.17 14.27
CA MET A 17 1.75 3.47 14.06
C MET A 17 1.72 3.95 12.60
N TRP A 18 1.72 3.04 11.61
CA TRP A 18 1.66 3.42 10.20
C TRP A 18 0.39 4.20 9.86
N PHE A 19 -0.76 3.78 10.40
CA PHE A 19 -2.01 4.48 10.17
C PHE A 19 -2.06 5.83 10.88
N VAL A 20 -1.42 5.94 12.05
CA VAL A 20 -1.29 7.21 12.77
C VAL A 20 -0.46 8.19 11.95
N GLN A 21 0.70 7.76 11.44
CA GLN A 21 1.59 8.58 10.63
C GLN A 21 0.98 8.98 9.28
N LEU A 22 0.25 8.06 8.63
CA LEU A 22 -0.46 8.37 7.38
C LEU A 22 -1.55 9.44 7.58
N LYS A 23 -2.16 9.52 8.76
CA LYS A 23 -3.21 10.52 9.08
C LYS A 23 -2.67 11.82 9.68
N ASP A 24 -1.37 11.94 9.90
CA ASP A 24 -0.76 13.14 10.48
C ASP A 24 -0.65 14.28 9.46
N ARG A 25 -1.71 15.09 9.35
CA ARG A 25 -1.79 16.22 8.42
C ARG A 25 -0.83 17.38 8.73
N SER A 26 -0.05 17.31 9.81
CA SER A 26 1.06 18.26 10.03
C SER A 26 2.24 18.00 9.10
N VAL A 27 2.29 16.81 8.47
CA VAL A 27 3.31 16.39 7.52
C VAL A 27 2.70 16.31 6.10
N PRO A 28 3.37 16.85 5.05
CA PRO A 28 2.86 16.76 3.68
C PRO A 28 2.60 15.30 3.25
N ILE A 29 1.50 15.05 2.52
CA ILE A 29 1.10 13.70 2.09
C ILE A 29 2.22 12.92 1.39
N GLU A 30 3.02 13.58 0.54
CA GLU A 30 4.14 12.92 -0.16
C GLU A 30 5.16 12.33 0.84
N SER A 31 5.47 13.07 1.90
CA SER A 31 6.42 12.61 2.92
C SER A 31 5.85 11.46 3.75
N ARG A 32 4.55 11.51 4.07
CA ARG A 32 3.83 10.44 4.76
C ARG A 32 3.82 9.14 3.94
N LEU A 33 3.44 9.22 2.67
CA LEU A 33 3.39 8.08 1.75
C LEU A 33 4.78 7.46 1.54
N ASN A 34 5.81 8.26 1.33
CA ASN A 34 7.18 7.76 1.19
C ASN A 34 7.65 7.03 2.46
N THR A 35 7.36 7.57 3.64
CA THR A 35 7.70 6.94 4.92
C THR A 35 6.99 5.61 5.08
N PHE A 36 5.66 5.60 4.87
CA PHE A 36 4.85 4.39 4.93
C PHE A 36 5.36 3.31 3.97
N TYR A 37 5.53 3.63 2.70
CA TYR A 37 5.90 2.62 1.69
C TYR A 37 7.34 2.14 1.80
N ARG A 38 8.28 2.96 2.30
CA ARG A 38 9.62 2.51 2.64
C ARG A 38 9.56 1.45 3.75
N GLU A 39 8.89 1.77 4.87
CA GLU A 39 8.76 0.82 5.97
C GLU A 39 8.00 -0.44 5.55
N TYR A 40 6.89 -0.29 4.82
CA TYR A 40 6.11 -1.41 4.30
C TYR A 40 6.96 -2.32 3.41
N TYR A 41 7.75 -1.74 2.50
CA TYR A 41 8.65 -2.49 1.63
C TYR A 41 9.71 -3.24 2.44
N ASP A 42 10.37 -2.59 3.39
CA ASP A 42 11.48 -3.18 4.13
C ASP A 42 11.04 -4.21 5.16
N THR A 43 9.99 -3.92 5.93
CA THR A 43 9.60 -4.75 7.07
C THR A 43 8.61 -5.84 6.69
N LEU A 44 7.66 -5.56 5.80
CA LEU A 44 6.58 -6.52 5.50
C LEU A 44 6.85 -7.30 4.22
N LEU A 45 7.19 -6.64 3.11
CA LEU A 45 7.28 -7.27 1.79
C LEU A 45 8.53 -8.15 1.61
N THR A 46 9.05 -8.79 2.66
CA THR A 46 10.26 -9.61 2.66
C THR A 46 10.15 -10.78 1.68
N ARG A 47 11.29 -11.33 1.24
CA ARG A 47 11.28 -12.49 0.34
C ARG A 47 10.52 -13.68 0.93
N GLN A 48 10.68 -13.93 2.23
CA GLN A 48 9.95 -14.96 2.95
C GLN A 48 8.44 -14.69 2.90
N TRP A 49 8.03 -13.49 3.32
CA TRP A 49 6.61 -13.12 3.36
C TRP A 49 5.96 -13.20 1.98
N LEU A 50 6.61 -12.65 0.93
CA LEU A 50 6.09 -12.69 -0.43
C LEU A 50 5.95 -14.11 -0.97
N ARG A 51 6.90 -15.01 -0.69
CA ARG A 51 6.77 -16.43 -1.10
C ARG A 51 5.60 -17.09 -0.41
N LEU A 52 5.43 -16.85 0.89
CA LEU A 52 4.32 -17.41 1.66
C LEU A 52 2.97 -16.88 1.15
N PHE A 53 2.88 -15.57 0.91
CA PHE A 53 1.70 -14.93 0.34
C PHE A 53 1.35 -15.51 -1.03
N LEU A 54 2.30 -15.53 -1.97
CA LEU A 54 2.08 -16.03 -3.33
C LEU A 54 1.71 -17.52 -3.38
N CYS A 55 2.42 -18.38 -2.64
CA CYS A 55 2.07 -19.80 -2.57
C CYS A 55 0.68 -20.00 -1.97
N SER A 56 0.34 -19.25 -0.91
CA SER A 56 -0.98 -19.31 -0.30
C SER A 56 -2.10 -18.85 -1.24
N SER A 57 -1.84 -17.83 -2.07
CA SER A 57 -2.78 -17.37 -3.10
C SER A 57 -3.01 -18.38 -4.21
N LEU A 58 -2.01 -19.20 -4.56
CA LEU A 58 -2.14 -20.23 -5.61
C LEU A 58 -2.84 -21.50 -5.11
N GLU A 59 -2.82 -21.76 -3.81
CA GLU A 59 -3.42 -22.93 -3.15
C GLU A 59 -4.83 -22.63 -2.58
N ASP A 60 -5.45 -21.52 -2.97
CA ASP A 60 -6.75 -21.03 -2.45
C ASP A 60 -6.84 -20.96 -0.91
N LEU A 61 -5.70 -20.76 -0.24
CA LEU A 61 -5.65 -20.64 1.21
C LEU A 61 -6.17 -19.28 1.66
N LYS A 62 -6.90 -19.25 2.78
CA LYS A 62 -7.57 -18.06 3.33
C LYS A 62 -6.64 -16.93 3.79
N MET A 63 -5.33 -17.12 3.71
CA MET A 63 -4.32 -16.15 4.15
C MET A 63 -4.35 -14.86 3.33
N ALA A 64 -4.35 -14.97 2.00
CA ALA A 64 -4.33 -13.79 1.13
C ALA A 64 -5.63 -12.97 1.25
N PRO A 65 -6.84 -13.56 1.25
CA PRO A 65 -8.08 -12.82 1.51
C PRO A 65 -8.13 -12.17 2.89
N ALA A 66 -7.66 -12.85 3.96
CA ALA A 66 -7.71 -12.32 5.31
C ALA A 66 -6.76 -11.13 5.52
N TYR A 67 -5.54 -11.17 4.97
CA TYR A 67 -4.59 -10.07 5.01
C TYR A 67 -5.06 -8.88 4.15
N THR A 68 -5.47 -9.15 2.91
CA THR A 68 -5.93 -8.10 1.98
C THR A 68 -7.15 -7.37 2.54
N ASN A 69 -8.17 -8.11 3.01
CA ASN A 69 -9.43 -7.50 3.45
C ASN A 69 -9.31 -6.66 4.73
N ALA A 70 -8.42 -7.01 5.66
CA ALA A 70 -8.35 -6.34 6.96
C ALA A 70 -7.35 -5.17 6.98
N VAL A 71 -6.20 -5.33 6.32
CA VAL A 71 -5.06 -4.42 6.49
C VAL A 71 -4.85 -3.57 5.26
N VAL A 72 -4.86 -4.18 4.08
CA VAL A 72 -4.61 -3.47 2.83
C VAL A 72 -5.77 -2.54 2.54
N THR A 73 -7.01 -3.03 2.53
CA THR A 73 -8.21 -2.20 2.30
C THR A 73 -8.22 -0.94 3.17
N HIS A 74 -7.95 -1.06 4.47
CA HIS A 74 -7.89 0.09 5.36
C HIS A 74 -6.75 1.06 5.04
N ALA A 75 -5.57 0.55 4.66
CA ALA A 75 -4.47 1.39 4.18
C ALA A 75 -4.86 2.16 2.91
N LEU A 76 -5.52 1.49 1.95
CA LEU A 76 -5.96 2.10 0.69
C LEU A 76 -6.96 3.24 0.95
N GLU A 77 -7.92 3.02 1.84
CA GLU A 77 -8.87 4.05 2.28
C GLU A 77 -8.14 5.28 2.83
N ILE A 78 -7.22 5.08 3.78
CA ILE A 78 -6.46 6.20 4.37
C ILE A 78 -5.66 6.94 3.31
N ILE A 79 -4.95 6.21 2.45
CA ILE A 79 -4.12 6.80 1.39
C ILE A 79 -4.96 7.68 0.47
N VAL A 80 -6.11 7.19 0.02
CA VAL A 80 -6.97 7.94 -0.90
C VAL A 80 -7.63 9.12 -0.21
N THR A 81 -8.16 8.95 1.00
CA THR A 81 -8.80 10.03 1.76
C THR A 81 -7.82 11.15 2.11
N GLU A 82 -6.62 10.82 2.56
CA GLU A 82 -5.61 11.83 2.92
C GLU A 82 -5.02 12.53 1.70
N THR A 83 -4.88 11.80 0.58
CA THR A 83 -4.50 12.40 -0.71
C THR A 83 -5.57 13.36 -1.22
N ALA A 84 -6.84 12.98 -1.14
CA ALA A 84 -7.96 13.85 -1.52
C ALA A 84 -7.98 15.12 -0.67
N HIS A 85 -7.79 15.00 0.64
CA HIS A 85 -7.71 16.14 1.55
C HIS A 85 -6.57 17.10 1.19
N GLU A 86 -5.34 16.60 1.00
CA GLU A 86 -4.18 17.44 0.64
C GLU A 86 -4.41 18.20 -0.67
N LEU A 87 -5.05 17.55 -1.64
CA LEU A 87 -5.28 18.12 -2.98
C LEU A 87 -6.54 18.99 -3.08
N GLY A 88 -7.29 19.16 -1.98
CA GLY A 88 -8.58 19.85 -2.01
C GLY A 88 -9.56 19.19 -2.98
N ARG A 89 -9.66 17.86 -2.92
CA ARG A 89 -10.54 17.03 -3.75
C ARG A 89 -11.55 16.28 -2.89
N GLY A 90 -12.65 15.85 -3.52
CA GLY A 90 -13.60 14.95 -2.91
C GLY A 90 -13.03 13.52 -2.82
N VAL A 91 -13.63 12.71 -1.95
CA VAL A 91 -13.37 11.27 -1.87
C VAL A 91 -14.37 10.55 -2.79
N PRO A 92 -13.97 9.51 -3.55
CA PRO A 92 -14.93 8.74 -4.35
C PRO A 92 -16.05 8.17 -3.48
N ALA A 93 -17.30 8.40 -3.88
CA ALA A 93 -18.48 7.94 -3.12
C ALA A 93 -18.66 6.42 -3.16
N GLU A 94 -18.25 5.78 -4.26
CA GLU A 94 -18.31 4.33 -4.41
C GLU A 94 -17.08 3.66 -3.80
N PRO A 95 -17.23 2.79 -2.78
CA PRO A 95 -16.09 2.16 -2.10
C PRO A 95 -15.19 1.36 -3.04
N ALA A 96 -15.76 0.66 -4.03
CA ALA A 96 -14.97 -0.11 -4.99
C ALA A 96 -14.02 0.80 -5.79
N HIS A 97 -14.50 1.95 -6.25
CA HIS A 97 -13.67 2.91 -6.98
C HIS A 97 -12.56 3.50 -6.10
N LEU A 98 -12.87 3.87 -4.86
CA LEU A 98 -11.87 4.33 -3.89
C LEU A 98 -10.75 3.29 -3.70
N ILE A 99 -11.11 2.02 -3.55
CA ILE A 99 -10.15 0.94 -3.39
C ILE A 99 -9.27 0.78 -4.64
N GLU A 100 -9.84 0.82 -5.85
CA GLU A 100 -9.08 0.75 -7.10
C GLU A 100 -8.09 1.92 -7.26
N VAL A 101 -8.47 3.14 -6.86
CA VAL A 101 -7.54 4.28 -6.85
C VAL A 101 -6.36 4.02 -5.91
N GLY A 102 -6.62 3.48 -4.72
CA GLY A 102 -5.55 3.10 -3.78
C GLY A 102 -4.62 2.02 -4.34
N TRP A 103 -5.16 1.05 -5.09
CA TRP A 103 -4.39 -0.01 -5.72
C TRP A 103 -3.38 0.47 -6.75
N LEU A 104 -3.59 1.63 -7.39
CA LEU A 104 -2.62 2.19 -8.35
C LEU A 104 -1.23 2.38 -7.72
N LEU A 105 -1.18 2.92 -6.49
CA LEU A 105 0.08 3.09 -5.77
C LEU A 105 0.52 1.81 -5.06
N HIS A 106 -0.40 1.16 -4.34
CA HIS A 106 -0.08 -0.03 -3.56
C HIS A 106 0.39 -1.20 -4.45
N GLY A 107 -0.25 -1.39 -5.60
CA GLY A 107 0.13 -2.38 -6.60
C GLY A 107 1.51 -2.12 -7.19
N ALA A 108 1.86 -0.86 -7.48
CA ALA A 108 3.18 -0.50 -8.00
C ALA A 108 4.31 -0.82 -7.00
N VAL A 109 4.12 -0.53 -5.71
CA VAL A 109 5.10 -0.87 -4.65
C VAL A 109 5.14 -2.38 -4.39
N SER A 110 4.00 -3.06 -4.42
CA SER A 110 3.93 -4.52 -4.25
C SER A 110 4.65 -5.24 -5.38
N HIS A 111 4.41 -4.83 -6.63
CA HIS A 111 5.09 -5.38 -7.80
C HIS A 111 6.59 -5.08 -7.78
N LEU A 112 7.01 -3.90 -7.30
CA LEU A 112 8.44 -3.61 -7.07
C LEU A 112 9.08 -4.64 -6.13
N ALA A 113 8.42 -5.00 -5.03
CA ALA A 113 8.93 -5.99 -4.10
C ALA A 113 8.99 -7.39 -4.74
N ILE A 114 7.94 -7.80 -5.45
CA ILE A 114 7.90 -9.07 -6.17
C ILE A 114 9.06 -9.15 -7.17
N ARG A 115 9.21 -8.17 -8.06
CA ARG A 115 10.25 -8.26 -9.11
C ARG A 115 11.67 -8.29 -8.54
N ARG A 116 11.93 -7.57 -7.44
CA ARG A 116 13.27 -7.55 -6.82
C ARG A 116 13.55 -8.76 -5.93
N ARG A 117 12.55 -9.24 -5.18
CA ARG A 117 12.75 -10.28 -4.16
C ARG A 117 12.42 -11.68 -4.65
N ILE A 118 11.58 -11.81 -5.68
CA ILE A 118 11.13 -13.08 -6.27
C ILE A 118 11.71 -13.27 -7.66
N TYR A 119 11.50 -12.32 -8.58
CA TYR A 119 11.96 -12.48 -9.98
C TYR A 119 13.46 -12.24 -10.17
N SER A 120 14.19 -11.91 -9.09
CA SER A 120 15.63 -11.64 -9.11
C SER A 120 16.02 -10.51 -10.07
N ASN A 121 15.19 -9.47 -10.18
CA ASN A 121 15.52 -8.27 -10.92
C ASN A 121 16.72 -7.56 -10.26
N ASP A 122 17.80 -7.40 -11.02
CA ASP A 122 19.13 -6.90 -10.59
C ASP A 122 19.31 -5.39 -10.82
N ASN A 123 18.22 -4.66 -11.06
CA ASN A 123 18.29 -3.21 -11.26
C ASN A 123 18.83 -2.51 -9.99
N THR A 124 19.92 -1.77 -10.16
CA THR A 124 20.70 -1.15 -9.09
C THR A 124 20.09 0.13 -8.51
N THR A 125 18.99 0.63 -9.07
CA THR A 125 18.31 1.83 -8.56
C THR A 125 17.85 1.57 -7.11
N PRO A 126 18.14 2.45 -6.13
CA PRO A 126 17.65 2.27 -4.76
C PRO A 126 16.13 2.10 -4.68
N SER A 127 15.64 1.19 -3.83
CA SER A 127 14.18 0.94 -3.67
C SER A 127 13.44 2.22 -3.32
N ASP A 128 14.00 3.01 -2.41
CA ASP A 128 13.46 4.29 -1.97
C ASP A 128 13.28 5.27 -3.12
N ALA A 129 14.22 5.30 -4.06
CA ALA A 129 14.11 6.17 -5.23
C ALA A 129 12.95 5.74 -6.14
N VAL A 130 12.76 4.43 -6.35
CA VAL A 130 11.65 3.89 -7.14
C VAL A 130 10.31 4.09 -6.44
N ILE A 131 10.25 3.90 -5.11
CA ILE A 131 9.07 4.19 -4.30
C ILE A 131 8.68 5.66 -4.44
N ALA A 132 9.66 6.57 -4.31
CA ALA A 132 9.41 8.01 -4.48
C ALA A 132 8.92 8.36 -5.90
N MET A 133 9.39 7.64 -6.93
CA MET A 133 8.85 7.79 -8.29
C MET A 133 7.37 7.37 -8.36
N HIS A 134 7.00 6.24 -7.78
CA HIS A 134 5.61 5.78 -7.75
C HIS A 134 4.70 6.75 -6.97
N VAL A 135 5.16 7.24 -5.81
CA VAL A 135 4.42 8.21 -5.00
C VAL A 135 4.18 9.50 -5.79
N ARG A 136 5.23 10.08 -6.41
CA ARG A 136 5.07 11.28 -7.23
C ARG A 136 4.14 11.06 -8.42
N ALA A 137 4.26 9.92 -9.10
CA ALA A 137 3.39 9.60 -10.24
C ALA A 137 1.92 9.51 -9.81
N PHE A 138 1.64 8.85 -8.68
CA PHE A 138 0.31 8.77 -8.10
C PHE A 138 -0.24 10.15 -7.70
N LEU A 139 0.54 10.97 -6.99
CA LEU A 139 0.09 12.30 -6.59
C LEU A 139 -0.15 13.23 -7.79
N THR A 140 0.63 13.05 -8.86
CA THR A 140 0.45 13.80 -10.11
C THR A 140 -0.84 13.42 -10.83
N SER A 141 -1.22 12.13 -10.82
CA SER A 141 -2.46 11.67 -11.47
C SER A 141 -3.71 11.80 -10.60
N ALA A 142 -3.56 11.85 -9.27
CA ALA A 142 -4.66 11.87 -8.31
C ALA A 142 -5.75 12.94 -8.59
N PRO A 143 -5.45 14.19 -8.98
CA PRO A 143 -6.49 15.17 -9.31
C PRO A 143 -7.43 14.77 -10.46
N ALA A 144 -6.99 13.90 -11.37
CA ALA A 144 -7.80 13.39 -12.47
C ALA A 144 -8.59 12.12 -12.10
N LEU A 145 -8.21 11.45 -11.01
CA LEU A 145 -8.84 10.23 -10.52
C LEU A 145 -9.89 10.53 -9.44
N LEU A 146 -9.75 11.66 -8.75
CA LEU A 146 -10.59 12.04 -7.63
C LEU A 146 -11.66 13.05 -8.04
N PRO A 147 -12.88 12.98 -7.47
CA PRO A 147 -13.92 13.95 -7.76
C PRO A 147 -13.51 15.36 -7.30
N ALA A 148 -14.11 16.38 -7.91
CA ALA A 148 -14.03 17.74 -7.37
C ALA A 148 -14.66 17.79 -5.97
N LEU A 149 -14.26 18.77 -5.14
CA LEU A 149 -15.00 19.05 -3.92
C LEU A 149 -16.43 19.47 -4.31
N GLU A 150 -17.42 18.79 -3.77
CA GLU A 150 -18.80 19.29 -3.83
C GLU A 150 -18.84 20.64 -3.11
N GLY A 151 -19.47 21.63 -3.74
CA GLY A 151 -19.39 23.03 -3.35
C GLY A 151 -19.76 23.28 -1.88
N SER A 152 -19.00 24.18 -1.25
CA SER A 152 -19.32 24.82 0.03
C SER A 152 -20.65 25.57 0.00
#